data_AF-A0A968F4W9-F1
#
_entry.id   AF-A0A968F4W9-F1
#
_cell.length_a   1.000
_cell.length_b   1.000
_cell.length_c   1.000
_cell.angle_alpha   90.00
_cell.angle_beta   90.00
_cell.angle_gamma   90.00
#
_symmetry.space_group_name_H-M   'P 1'
#
loop_
_entity.id
_entity.type
_entity.pdbx_description
1 polymer ?
#
loop_
_entity_poly.entity_id
_entity_poly.type
_entity_poly.pdbx_seq_one_letter_code
_entity_poly.pdbx_strand_id
1 'polypeptide(L)'
;RDDKIRRHVITEIMCNSQVIKGDVREKFDIDFDTYFAEAFPRLEPFICDGLLTLEADRLVIHDAGRLVVRNIAMAFDAYLPQDLTQGKPLYSRTV
;
A
#
# COMPACT_ATOMS: atom_id res chain seq x y z
N ARG A 1 11.91 -7.28 8.52
CA ARG A 1 12.27 -5.89 8.13
C ARG A 1 11.21 -5.37 7.17
N ASP A 2 10.91 -6.13 6.12
CA ASP A 2 9.81 -5.88 5.17
C ASP A 2 8.46 -5.62 5.86
N ASP A 3 8.04 -6.48 6.80
CA ASP A 3 6.76 -6.30 7.52
C ASP A 3 6.61 -4.94 8.20
N LYS A 4 7.72 -4.42 8.76
CA LYS A 4 7.72 -3.13 9.48
C LYS A 4 7.58 -1.97 8.50
N ILE A 5 8.22 -2.06 7.34
CA ILE A 5 8.13 -1.07 6.26
C ILE A 5 6.70 -1.03 5.75
N ARG A 6 6.16 -2.20 5.36
CA ARG A 6 4.80 -2.33 4.83
C ARG A 6 3.75 -1.89 5.83
N ARG A 7 3.86 -2.33 7.09
CA ARG A 7 2.94 -1.91 8.15
C ARG A 7 2.97 -0.41 8.37
N HIS A 8 4.14 0.23 8.30
CA HIS A 8 4.23 1.68 8.40
C HIS A 8 3.51 2.37 7.24
N VAL A 9 3.81 2.00 6.00
CA VAL A 9 3.17 2.56 4.80
C VAL A 9 1.64 2.36 4.82
N ILE A 10 1.18 1.15 5.16
CA ILE A 10 -0.25 0.84 5.29
C ILE A 10 -0.90 1.71 6.39
N THR A 11 -0.21 1.91 7.52
CA THR A 11 -0.72 2.77 8.61
C THR A 11 -0.85 4.22 8.15
N GLU A 12 0.16 4.75 7.46
CA GLU A 12 0.14 6.11 6.90
C GLU A 12 -1.02 6.28 5.90
N ILE A 13 -1.22 5.33 5.00
CA ILE A 13 -2.35 5.29 4.07
C ILE A 13 -3.70 5.31 4.81
N MET A 14 -3.86 4.45 5.82
CA MET A 14 -5.15 4.27 6.51
C MET A 14 -5.49 5.42 7.46
N CYS A 15 -4.49 5.98 8.15
CA CYS A 15 -4.70 7.01 9.17
C CYS A 15 -4.57 8.43 8.59
N ASN A 16 -3.61 8.64 7.71
CA ASN A 16 -3.25 9.97 7.22
C ASN A 16 -3.68 10.20 5.78
N SER A 17 -4.11 9.16 5.05
CA SER A 17 -4.46 9.25 3.61
C SER A 17 -3.31 9.80 2.74
N GLN A 18 -2.09 9.72 3.25
CA GLN A 18 -0.88 10.15 2.55
C GLN A 18 0.32 9.35 3.03
N VAL A 19 1.37 9.26 2.22
CA VAL A 19 2.66 8.68 2.58
C VAL A 19 3.75 9.63 2.10
N ILE A 20 4.62 10.08 3.01
CA ILE A 20 5.79 10.88 2.65
C ILE A 20 6.94 9.91 2.37
N LYS A 21 7.43 9.88 1.12
CA LYS A 21 8.49 8.94 0.71
C LYS A 21 9.82 9.25 1.43
N GLY A 22 10.07 10.53 1.72
CA GLY A 22 11.22 10.98 2.51
C GLY A 22 11.26 10.35 3.90
N ASP A 23 10.13 10.34 4.61
CA ASP A 23 10.03 9.75 5.95
C ASP A 23 10.28 8.24 5.92
N VAL A 24 9.75 7.55 4.91
CA VAL A 24 10.00 6.11 4.73
C VAL A 24 11.48 5.85 4.45
N ARG A 25 12.10 6.68 3.60
CA ARG A 25 13.52 6.59 3.27
C ARG A 25 14.39 6.79 4.50
N GLU A 26 14.15 7.84 5.27
CA GLU A 26 14.93 8.15 6.47
C GLU A 26 14.77 7.07 7.55
N LYS A 27 13.55 6.56 7.73
CA LYS A 27 13.24 5.61 8.81
C LYS A 27 13.72 4.18 8.53
N PHE A 28 13.78 3.78 7.27
CA PHE A 28 14.07 2.38 6.89
C PHE A 28 15.30 2.21 5.99
N ASP A 29 15.90 3.32 5.53
CA ASP A 29 17.04 3.36 4.61
C ASP A 29 16.73 2.62 3.30
N ILE A 30 15.60 2.98 2.67
CA ILE A 30 15.13 2.41 1.41
C ILE A 30 14.67 3.50 0.45
N ASP A 31 14.72 3.23 -0.85
CA ASP A 31 14.02 4.05 -1.84
C ASP A 31 12.59 3.54 -2.05
N PHE A 32 11.59 4.37 -1.77
CA PHE A 32 10.17 3.98 -1.80
C PHE A 32 9.74 3.50 -3.19
N ASP A 33 10.14 4.20 -4.25
CA ASP A 33 9.70 3.91 -5.61
C ASP A 33 10.31 2.61 -6.13
N THR A 34 11.58 2.37 -5.81
CA THR A 34 12.26 1.11 -6.13
C THR A 34 11.69 -0.05 -5.31
N TYR A 35 11.42 0.17 -4.02
CA TYR A 35 10.96 -0.89 -3.11
C TYR A 35 9.53 -1.36 -3.42
N PHE A 36 8.64 -0.43 -3.79
CA PHE A 36 7.23 -0.72 -4.08
C PHE A 36 6.92 -0.73 -5.59
N ALA A 37 7.92 -0.91 -6.45
CA ALA A 37 7.74 -0.93 -7.90
C ALA A 37 6.66 -1.96 -8.35
N GLU A 38 6.57 -3.10 -7.67
CA GLU A 38 5.54 -4.12 -7.96
C GLU A 38 4.12 -3.72 -7.54
N ALA A 39 3.98 -2.73 -6.65
CA ALA A 39 2.68 -2.21 -6.22
C ALA A 39 2.12 -1.20 -7.23
N PHE A 40 2.96 -0.50 -7.99
CA PHE A 40 2.52 0.58 -8.90
C PHE A 40 1.53 0.15 -9.98
N PRO A 41 1.68 -1.00 -10.65
CA PRO A 41 0.65 -1.49 -11.59
C PRO A 41 -0.72 -1.70 -10.93
N ARG A 42 -0.75 -2.03 -9.64
CA ARG A 42 -2.01 -2.18 -8.87
C ARG A 42 -2.62 -0.82 -8.51
N LEU A 43 -1.83 0.25 -8.51
CA LEU A 43 -2.27 1.61 -8.21
C LEU A 43 -2.82 2.34 -9.44
N GLU A 44 -2.40 1.96 -10.65
CA GLU A 44 -2.81 2.62 -11.90
C GLU A 44 -4.33 2.82 -12.04
N PRO A 45 -5.20 1.83 -11.76
CA PRO A 45 -6.65 2.04 -11.88
C PRO A 45 -7.15 3.16 -10.97
N PHE A 46 -6.64 3.23 -9.73
CA PHE A 46 -7.01 4.26 -8.77
C PHE A 46 -6.47 5.64 -9.15
N ILE A 47 -5.31 5.70 -9.84
CA ILE A 47 -4.76 6.95 -10.38
C ILE A 47 -5.63 7.44 -11.54
N CYS A 48 -5.99 6.55 -12.47
CA CYS A 48 -6.87 6.85 -13.59
C CYS A 48 -8.24 7.34 -13.14
N ASP A 49 -8.77 6.76 -12.06
CA ASP A 49 -10.05 7.16 -11.45
C ASP A 49 -9.95 8.43 -10.59
N GLY A 50 -8.76 9.04 -10.46
CA GLY A 50 -8.53 10.25 -9.66
C GLY A 50 -8.69 10.04 -8.15
N LEU A 51 -8.56 8.79 -7.68
CA LEU A 51 -8.74 8.40 -6.29
C LEU A 51 -7.45 8.58 -5.47
N LEU A 52 -6.29 8.51 -6.14
CA LEU A 52 -5.00 8.83 -5.54
C LEU A 52 -4.07 9.47 -6.57
N THR A 53 -3.04 10.15 -6.09
CA THR A 53 -1.96 10.69 -6.91
C THR A 53 -0.62 10.24 -6.34
N LEU A 54 0.25 9.78 -7.23
CA LEU A 54 1.63 9.48 -6.92
C LEU A 54 2.49 10.66 -7.39
N GLU A 55 3.02 11.41 -6.42
CA GLU A 55 3.95 12.51 -6.66
C GLU A 55 5.40 12.03 -6.48
N ALA A 56 6.38 12.89 -6.76
CA ALA A 56 7.80 12.53 -6.63
C ALA A 56 8.21 12.27 -5.16
N ASP A 57 7.66 13.04 -4.23
CA ASP A 57 8.00 13.05 -2.81
C ASP A 57 6.97 12.37 -1.92
N ARG A 58 5.75 12.15 -2.42
CA ARG A 58 4.64 11.58 -1.63
C ARG A 58 3.61 10.82 -2.46
N LEU A 59 2.81 10.02 -1.77
CA LEU A 59 1.55 9.46 -2.27
C LEU A 59 0.40 10.13 -1.52
N VAL A 60 -0.63 10.56 -2.22
CA VAL A 60 -1.80 11.23 -1.64
C VAL A 60 -3.07 10.52 -2.10
N ILE A 61 -3.97 10.22 -1.16
CA ILE A 61 -5.29 9.66 -1.44
C ILE A 61 -6.29 10.80 -1.35
N HIS A 62 -7.05 11.00 -2.43
CA HIS A 62 -8.09 12.02 -2.47
C HIS A 62 -9.30 11.61 -1.66
N ASP A 63 -10.18 12.56 -1.35
CA ASP A 63 -11.38 12.26 -0.56
C ASP A 63 -12.27 11.18 -1.19
N ALA A 64 -12.35 11.15 -2.53
CA ALA A 64 -13.04 10.09 -3.27
C ALA A 64 -12.40 8.70 -3.07
N GLY A 65 -11.07 8.65 -2.90
CA GLY A 65 -10.31 7.42 -2.66
C GLY A 65 -10.44 6.88 -1.24
N ARG A 66 -10.93 7.66 -0.27
CA ARG A 66 -11.11 7.21 1.13
C ARG A 66 -12.05 6.01 1.22
N LEU A 67 -13.06 5.91 0.35
CA LEU A 67 -13.99 4.79 0.31
C LEU A 67 -13.31 3.45 -0.06
N VAL A 68 -12.21 3.52 -0.81
CA VAL A 68 -11.43 2.36 -1.27
C VAL A 68 -10.03 2.31 -0.65
N VAL A 69 -9.79 3.09 0.42
CA VAL A 69 -8.46 3.21 1.06
C VAL A 69 -7.88 1.85 1.47
N ARG A 70 -8.73 0.91 1.87
CA ARG A 70 -8.32 -0.45 2.21
C ARG A 70 -7.77 -1.20 0.99
N ASN A 71 -8.39 -1.05 -0.17
CA ASN A 71 -7.93 -1.67 -1.42
C ASN A 71 -6.60 -1.06 -1.88
N ILE A 72 -6.45 0.26 -1.72
CA ILE A 72 -5.18 0.96 -1.98
C ILE A 72 -4.08 0.46 -1.03
N ALA A 73 -4.37 0.34 0.28
CA ALA A 73 -3.44 -0.19 1.26
C ALA A 73 -3.00 -1.63 0.95
N MET A 74 -3.92 -2.46 0.48
CA MET A 74 -3.66 -3.84 0.08
C MET A 74 -2.68 -3.96 -1.11
N ALA A 75 -2.51 -2.92 -1.93
CA ALA A 75 -1.49 -2.91 -2.98
C ALA A 75 -0.06 -2.93 -2.40
N PHE A 76 0.12 -2.41 -1.18
CA PHE A 76 1.41 -2.36 -0.48
C PHE A 76 1.63 -3.56 0.46
N ASP A 77 0.65 -4.44 0.63
CA ASP A 77 0.77 -5.63 1.45
C ASP A 77 1.37 -6.80 0.63
N ALA A 78 2.46 -7.39 1.13
CA ALA A 78 3.06 -8.59 0.53
C ALA A 78 2.24 -9.85 0.82
N TYR A 79 1.40 -9.81 1.86
CA TYR A 79 0.63 -10.97 2.32
C TYR A 79 -0.74 -11.07 1.69
N LEU A 80 -1.07 -10.24 0.68
CA LEU A 80 -2.22 -10.54 -0.15
C LEU A 80 -1.91 -11.83 -0.90
N PRO A 81 -2.60 -12.94 -0.61
CA PRO A 81 -2.38 -14.16 -1.35
C PRO A 81 -2.69 -13.83 -2.81
N GLN A 82 -1.79 -14.20 -3.71
CA GLN A 82 -2.17 -14.41 -5.11
C GLN A 82 -3.29 -15.48 -5.24
N ASP A 83 -3.69 -16.11 -4.12
CA ASP A 83 -4.78 -17.08 -3.97
C ASP A 83 -6.19 -16.51 -3.74
N LEU A 84 -6.48 -15.23 -3.99
CA LEU A 84 -7.90 -14.81 -4.11
C LEU A 84 -8.49 -15.14 -5.50
N THR A 85 -7.67 -15.61 -6.44
CA THR A 85 -8.13 -16.22 -7.69
C THR A 85 -8.30 -17.75 -7.63
N GLN A 86 -7.96 -18.42 -6.53
CA GLN A 86 -8.33 -19.82 -6.31
C GLN A 86 -8.71 -20.08 -4.85
N GLY A 87 -10.02 -20.23 -4.63
CA GLY A 87 -10.62 -20.30 -3.30
C GLY A 87 -9.93 -21.26 -2.33
N LYS A 88 -9.40 -20.72 -1.23
CA LYS A 88 -9.22 -21.48 0.00
C LYS A 88 -9.27 -20.55 1.22
N PRO A 89 -10.24 -20.72 2.15
CA PRO A 89 -10.26 -19.95 3.38
C PRO A 89 -9.14 -20.46 4.31
N LEU A 90 -8.22 -19.57 4.70
CA LEU A 90 -7.24 -19.87 5.74
C LEU A 90 -7.93 -19.86 7.11
N TYR A 91 -8.34 -21.05 7.57
CA TYR A 91 -8.72 -21.26 8.96
C TYR A 91 -7.47 -21.30 9.85
N SER A 92 -7.47 -20.42 10.86
CA SER A 92 -6.52 -20.36 11.96
C SER A 92 -6.42 -21.72 12.66
N ARG A 93 -5.21 -22.27 12.75
CA ARG A 93 -4.91 -23.41 13.63
C ARG A 93 -4.22 -22.85 14.87
N THR A 94 -4.95 -22.78 15.97
CA THR A 94 -4.39 -22.57 17.32
C THR A 94 -3.80 -23.90 17.78
N VAL A 95 -2.56 -23.86 18.31
CA VAL A 95 -1.97 -24.95 19.09
C VAL A 95 -2.34 -24.82 20.56
#